data_AF-A0A1V0CTF2-F1
#
_entry.id   AF-A0A1V0CTF2-F1
#
_cell.length_a   1.000
_cell.length_b   1.000
_cell.length_c   1.000
_cell.angle_alpha   90.00
_cell.angle_beta   90.00
_cell.angle_gamma   90.00
#
_symmetry.space_group_name_H-M   'P 1'
#
loop_
_entity.id
_entity.type
_entity.pdbx_description
1 polymer ?
#
loop_
_entity_poly.entity_id
_entity_poly.type
_entity_poly.pdbx_seq_one_letter_code
_entity_poly.pdbx_strand_id
1 'polypeptide(L)'
;MEDERFQISQPSDVVKLLQKEIGSFTREHFVMIGLNTKNEVTTLYTVHIGTLDMSIIHPRDSFQVAILNNCKSVIFAHNHPSQDVLNIVS
;
A
#
# COMPACT_ATOMS: atom_id res chain seq x y z
N MET A 1 -7.54 14.60 20.82
CA MET A 1 -8.62 13.95 20.08
C MET A 1 -7.97 12.78 19.39
N GLU A 2 -8.40 11.56 19.66
CA GLU A 2 -7.94 10.40 18.91
C GLU A 2 -8.47 10.58 17.50
N ASP A 3 -7.59 10.87 16.54
CA ASP A 3 -7.97 10.83 15.13
C ASP A 3 -8.52 9.43 14.85
N GLU A 4 -9.78 9.37 14.44
CA GLU A 4 -10.46 8.12 14.12
C GLU A 4 -9.69 7.43 13.00
N ARG A 5 -9.06 6.29 13.32
CA ARG A 5 -8.22 5.56 12.36
C ARG A 5 -9.10 4.91 11.31
N PHE A 6 -8.69 5.01 10.04
CA PHE A 6 -9.42 4.39 8.94
C PHE A 6 -9.43 2.87 9.10
N GLN A 7 -10.61 2.27 9.20
CA GLN A 7 -10.79 0.82 9.33
C GLN A 7 -11.00 0.17 7.96
N ILE A 8 -10.32 -0.96 7.73
CA ILE A 8 -10.47 -1.77 6.51
C ILE A 8 -11.30 -3.01 6.84
N SER A 9 -12.44 -3.13 6.15
CA SER A 9 -13.38 -4.24 6.27
C SER A 9 -13.52 -5.04 4.97
N GLN A 10 -13.24 -4.39 3.83
CA GLN A 10 -13.39 -4.96 2.48
C GLN A 10 -12.35 -4.37 1.52
N PRO A 11 -12.04 -5.05 0.38
CA PRO A 11 -11.06 -4.57 -0.58
C PRO A 11 -11.33 -3.16 -1.12
N SER A 12 -12.59 -2.76 -1.26
CA SER A 12 -12.97 -1.41 -1.72
C SER A 12 -12.54 -0.30 -0.76
N ASP A 13 -12.38 -0.59 0.53
CA ASP A 13 -11.89 0.38 1.51
C ASP A 13 -10.42 0.73 1.22
N VAL A 14 -9.63 -0.28 0.84
CA VAL A 14 -8.23 -0.13 0.41
C VAL A 14 -8.15 0.71 -0.86
N VAL A 15 -8.99 0.41 -1.85
CA VAL A 15 -9.05 1.18 -3.11
C VAL A 15 -9.39 2.64 -2.82
N LYS A 16 -10.41 2.90 -2.00
CA LYS A 16 -10.82 4.26 -1.62
C LYS A 16 -9.72 5.04 -0.91
N LEU A 17 -8.97 4.37 -0.03
CA LEU A 17 -7.81 4.94 0.64
C LEU A 17 -6.72 5.29 -0.38
N LEU A 18 -6.27 4.31 -1.17
CA LEU A 18 -5.14 4.47 -2.07
C LEU A 18 -5.42 5.33 -3.30
N GLN A 19 -6.67 5.44 -3.73
CA GLN A 19 -7.03 6.31 -4.85
C GLN A 19 -6.74 7.79 -4.54
N LYS A 20 -6.82 8.19 -3.26
CA LYS A 20 -6.42 9.53 -2.82
C LYS A 20 -4.90 9.68 -2.70
N GLU A 21 -4.23 8.62 -2.27
CA GLU A 21 -2.80 8.66 -1.90
C GLU A 21 -1.86 8.49 -3.09
N ILE A 22 -2.16 7.57 -4.01
CA ILE A 22 -1.30 7.22 -5.16
C ILE A 22 -2.05 7.18 -6.50
N GLY A 23 -3.39 7.34 -6.50
CA GLY A 23 -4.22 7.13 -7.68
C GLY A 23 -3.96 8.10 -8.85
N SER A 24 -3.41 9.28 -8.57
CA SER A 24 -3.08 10.30 -9.58
C SER A 24 -1.60 10.31 -9.99
N PHE A 25 -0.79 9.42 -9.41
CA PHE A 25 0.64 9.42 -9.65
C PHE A 25 0.97 8.83 -11.02
N THR A 26 1.91 9.47 -11.71
CA THR A 26 2.34 9.11 -13.07
C THR A 26 3.37 7.99 -13.12
N ARG A 27 3.87 7.56 -11.96
CA ARG A 27 4.78 6.40 -11.82
C ARG A 27 4.12 5.34 -10.94
N GLU A 28 4.56 4.10 -11.07
CA GLU A 28 4.13 3.03 -10.19
C GLU A 28 4.68 3.25 -8.78
N HIS A 29 3.80 3.25 -7.79
CA HIS A 29 4.13 3.33 -6.37
C HIS A 29 3.69 2.04 -5.72
N PHE A 30 4.66 1.24 -5.28
CA PHE A 30 4.40 0.06 -4.48
C PHE A 30 4.33 0.47 -3.01
N VAL A 31 3.16 0.29 -2.41
CA VAL A 31 2.86 0.72 -1.05
C VAL A 31 2.51 -0.46 -0.15
N MET A 32 2.82 -0.28 1.13
CA MET A 32 2.44 -1.17 2.22
C MET A 32 1.49 -0.42 3.17
N ILE A 33 0.37 -1.05 3.49
CA ILE A 33 -0.54 -0.63 4.55
C ILE A 33 -0.35 -1.58 5.73
N GLY A 34 0.05 -1.05 6.88
CA GLY A 34 0.10 -1.75 8.15
C GLY A 34 -1.22 -1.64 8.91
N LEU A 35 -1.66 -2.75 9.51
CA LEU A 35 -2.91 -2.84 10.26
C LEU A 35 -2.69 -3.31 11.71
N ASN A 36 -3.52 -2.82 12.62
CA ASN A 36 -3.63 -3.36 13.97
C ASN A 36 -4.65 -4.53 14.06
N THR A 37 -4.89 -5.04 15.27
CA THR A 37 -5.83 -6.15 15.53
C THR A 37 -7.29 -5.85 15.19
N LYS A 38 -7.67 -4.58 15.07
CA LYS A 38 -9.02 -4.13 14.65
C LYS A 38 -9.12 -3.87 13.14
N ASN A 39 -8.06 -4.19 12.38
CA ASN A 39 -7.89 -3.84 10.97
C ASN A 39 -7.93 -2.33 10.71
N GLU A 40 -7.52 -1.52 11.69
CA GLU A 40 -7.35 -0.08 11.51
C GLU A 40 -5.94 0.20 10.96
N VAL A 41 -5.85 1.17 10.05
CA VAL A 41 -4.59 1.59 9.44
C VAL A 41 -3.67 2.19 10.51
N THR A 42 -2.50 1.58 10.69
CA THR A 42 -1.44 2.09 11.57
C THR A 42 -0.31 2.74 10.80
N THR A 43 -0.09 2.30 9.56
CA THR A 43 1.04 2.73 8.73
C THR A 43 0.60 2.71 7.28
N LEU A 44 0.96 3.75 6.53
CA LEU A 44 0.94 3.76 5.08
C LEU A 44 2.34 4.17 4.62
N TYR A 45 3.00 3.31 3.84
CA TYR A 45 4.39 3.53 3.45
C TYR A 45 4.62 3.15 1.99
N THR A 46 5.26 4.03 1.23
CA THR A 46 5.74 3.73 -0.12
C THR A 46 7.05 2.97 -0.02
N VAL A 47 6.99 1.67 -0.30
CA VAL A 47 8.14 0.76 -0.26
C VAL A 47 9.07 1.01 -1.46
N HIS A 48 8.49 1.25 -2.63
CA HIS A 48 9.27 1.49 -3.84
C HIS A 48 8.52 2.39 -4.82
N ILE A 49 9.27 3.20 -5.57
CA ILE A 49 8.76 4.01 -6.68
C ILE A 49 9.38 3.46 -7.96
N GLY A 50 8.58 2.70 -8.71
CA GLY A 50 8.92 2.07 -9.97
C GLY A 50 9.00 3.03 -11.14
N THR A 51 9.17 2.49 -12.34
CA THR A 51 9.08 3.22 -13.61
C THR A 51 7.61 3.49 -13.96
N LEU A 52 7.31 3.65 -15.25
CA LEU A 52 5.94 3.79 -15.74
C LEU A 52 5.16 2.46 -15.70
N ASP A 53 5.87 1.34 -15.64
CA ASP A 53 5.39 0.00 -15.99
C ASP A 53 6.00 -1.16 -15.18
N MET A 54 6.98 -0.89 -14.31
CA MET A 54 7.49 -1.91 -13.39
C MET A 54 8.01 -1.33 -12.08
N SER A 55 7.98 -2.16 -11.05
CA SER A 55 8.63 -1.91 -9.77
C SER A 55 9.34 -3.19 -9.30
N ILE A 56 10.68 -3.17 -9.20
CA ILE A 56 11.43 -4.30 -8.63
C ILE A 56 11.32 -4.22 -7.11
N ILE A 57 10.72 -5.25 -6.50
CA ILE A 57 10.42 -5.25 -5.07
C ILE A 57 11.20 -6.36 -4.38
N HIS A 58 11.99 -6.00 -3.36
CA HIS A 58 12.60 -7.00 -2.49
C HIS A 58 11.72 -7.25 -1.26
N PRO A 59 11.36 -8.52 -0.96
CA PRO A 59 10.59 -8.85 0.23
C PRO A 59 11.22 -8.32 1.52
N ARG A 60 12.56 -8.26 1.60
CA ARG A 60 13.26 -7.73 2.77
C ARG A 60 12.88 -6.29 3.09
N ASP A 61 12.76 -5.44 2.06
CA ASP A 61 12.47 -4.02 2.23
C ASP A 61 10.99 -3.82 2.58
N SER A 62 10.14 -4.66 1.98
CA SER A 62 8.69 -4.68 2.23
C SER A 62 8.35 -5.09 3.66
N PHE A 63 8.96 -6.18 4.15
CA PHE A 63 8.68 -6.70 5.50
C PHE A 63 9.45 -5.97 6.60
N GLN A 64 10.61 -5.37 6.31
CA GLN A 64 11.32 -4.58 7.31
C GLN A 64 10.44 -3.45 7.86
N VAL A 65 9.70 -2.74 7.01
CA VAL A 65 8.80 -1.67 7.43
C VAL A 65 7.68 -2.22 8.31
N ALA A 66 7.08 -3.36 7.94
CA ALA A 66 6.03 -4.01 8.72
C ALA A 66 6.51 -4.36 10.15
N ILE A 67 7.71 -4.93 10.25
CA ILE A 67 8.33 -5.35 11.51
C ILE A 67 8.65 -4.13 12.38
N LEU A 68 9.30 -3.10 11.81
CA LEU A 68 9.66 -1.89 12.56
C LEU A 68 8.44 -1.10 13.06
N ASN A 69 7.30 -1.23 12.39
CA ASN A 69 6.04 -0.59 12.78
C ASN A 69 5.12 -1.50 13.62
N ASN A 70 5.58 -2.67 14.06
CA ASN A 70 4.80 -3.63 14.86
C ASN A 70 3.40 -3.93 14.28
N CYS A 71 3.32 -4.05 12.95
CA CYS A 71 2.05 -4.30 12.28
C CYS A 71 1.56 -5.72 12.60
N LYS A 72 0.27 -5.88 12.92
CA LYS A 72 -0.35 -7.21 13.10
C LYS A 72 -0.56 -7.91 11.75
N SER A 73 -0.89 -7.14 10.72
CA SER A 73 -1.01 -7.63 9.34
C SER A 73 -0.69 -6.51 8.36
N VAL A 74 -0.40 -6.87 7.11
CA VAL A 74 -0.07 -5.92 6.04
C VAL A 74 -0.89 -6.19 4.79
N ILE A 75 -1.15 -5.12 4.03
CA ILE A 75 -1.70 -5.16 2.67
C ILE A 75 -0.68 -4.48 1.76
N PHE A 76 -0.35 -5.11 0.64
CA PHE A 76 0.47 -4.53 -0.41
C PHE A 76 -0.39 -4.15 -1.61
N ALA A 77 -0.07 -3.03 -2.24
CA ALA A 77 -0.76 -2.53 -3.41
C ALA A 77 0.15 -1.64 -4.26
N HIS A 78 -0.24 -1.40 -5.51
CA HIS A 78 0.38 -0.39 -6.35
C HIS A 78 -0.67 0.30 -7.24
N ASN A 79 -0.34 1.48 -7.78
CA ASN A 79 -1.08 2.09 -8.88
C ASN A 79 -0.44 1.70 -10.21
N HIS A 80 -1.28 1.53 -11.24
CA HIS A 80 -0.84 1.48 -12.64
C HIS A 80 -1.26 2.77 -13.34
N PRO A 81 -0.31 3.68 -13.68
CA PRO A 81 -0.62 4.91 -14.42
C PRO A 81 -1.29 4.63 -15.77
N SER A 82 -1.03 3.47 -16.38
CA SER A 82 -1.63 2.99 -17.62
C SER A 82 -3.11 2.57 -17.50
N GLN A 83 -3.62 2.43 -16.27
CA GLN A 83 -4.94 1.88 -15.93
C GLN A 83 -5.18 0.42 -16.35
N ASP A 84 -4.14 -0.29 -16.80
CA ASP A 84 -4.17 -1.73 -17.00
C ASP A 84 -3.86 -2.44 -15.67
N VAL A 85 -4.74 -3.35 -15.24
CA VAL A 85 -4.65 -4.06 -13.96
C VAL A 85 -3.96 -5.42 -14.06
N LEU A 86 -3.54 -5.84 -15.27
CA LEU A 86 -3.06 -7.20 -15.53
C LEU A 86 -1.54 -7.37 -15.45
N ASN A 87 -0.75 -6.30 -15.35
CA ASN A 87 0.71 -6.39 -15.28
C ASN A 87 1.20 -6.41 -13.82
N ILE A 88 1.05 -7.56 -13.16
CA ILE A 88 1.79 -7.81 -11.92
C ILE A 88 3.21 -8.20 -12.32
N VAL A 89 4.12 -7.23 -12.40
CA VAL A 89 5.55 -7.55 -12.44
C VAL A 89 6.04 -7.60 -10.99
N SER A 90 6.29 -8.81 -10.51
CA SER A 90 7.00 -9.12 -9.26
C SER A 90 8.49 -8.86 -9.38
#